data_AF-A0A371X989-F1
#
_entry.id   AF-A0A371X989-F1
#
_cell.length_a   1.000
_cell.length_b   1.000
_cell.length_c   1.000
_cell.angle_alpha   90.00
_cell.angle_beta   90.00
_cell.angle_gamma   90.00
#
_symmetry.space_group_name_H-M   'P 1'
#
loop_
_entity.id
_entity.type
_entity.pdbx_description
1 polymer ?
#
loop_
_entity_poly.entity_id
_entity_poly.type
_entity_poly.pdbx_seq_one_letter_code
_entity_poly.pdbx_strand_id
1 'polypeptide(L)'
;MDQPVATDPWREIRLHVLKRDDYRCVSCSTPLKSSEADVHHLLPRSMGGTDELSNLVTLCDGCHAAHHPNLAGGLARRVIEKWAVRLARWLDTDGQVSEGVGNFGPTLRLFGLDRFRQGQLPIVLAALSGKSILVVSPTGSGKTLCFQLPAVLRRGLTMVVSPLKTLMSEQVSDLLTKKIPATFVNSDLSPDEKQSRFSLLGRGAIKLLYLAPERFFVRSEDERARLKQTKPSFIVVDEAHCVDQWGRDFRREYGRLKEVREKLGSPPVLAFTATAGREMQQRILKSLGIEDADVFVRDVDRPNIALLRWRCATEKRAEEIASLLRLPQLQRQKAMVFVPSTKVGLELQATLRNLGPEVPFYHSRLGNAWERQELVKRFLGQSKPPVDQIICTNAFGMGLDVPNVHLVIHWQQSASVEDQLQEFGRAGRDGKPSVAVMFHNGSSIGRDISRLRFMAEKTVESSKVPTFDREKMLEQRYHQIDQVAELMKARSCMRAAISEYFQGPKTTVRRSLSVRILDWAFGTKAKTRHFRGCCDYCDKAEIRRRGETGYVSWILSP
;
A
#
# COMPACT_ATOMS: atom_id res chain seq x y z
N MET A 1 -48.54 -9.50 -22.10
CA MET A 1 -48.51 -10.80 -21.41
C MET A 1 -47.43 -10.70 -20.35
N ASP A 2 -47.80 -10.22 -19.17
CA ASP A 2 -46.89 -10.14 -18.02
C ASP A 2 -46.83 -11.52 -17.35
N GLN A 3 -45.63 -12.08 -17.27
CA GLN A 3 -45.37 -13.27 -16.45
C GLN A 3 -45.35 -12.86 -14.97
N PRO A 4 -45.92 -13.66 -14.05
CA PRO A 4 -45.85 -13.36 -12.63
C PRO A 4 -44.42 -13.56 -12.11
N VAL A 5 -43.92 -12.57 -11.38
CA VAL A 5 -42.66 -12.63 -10.63
C VAL A 5 -42.77 -13.75 -9.59
N ALA A 6 -41.91 -14.76 -9.67
CA ALA A 6 -41.83 -15.82 -8.67
C ALA A 6 -41.59 -15.21 -7.27
N THR A 7 -42.55 -15.38 -6.36
CA THR A 7 -42.40 -14.99 -4.97
C THR A 7 -41.37 -15.92 -4.32
N ASP A 8 -40.38 -15.34 -3.64
CA ASP A 8 -39.40 -16.10 -2.86
C ASP A 8 -40.13 -16.94 -1.79
N PRO A 9 -40.13 -18.28 -1.87
CA PRO A 9 -40.89 -19.15 -0.97
C PRO A 9 -40.54 -18.91 0.51
N TRP A 10 -39.30 -18.50 0.77
CA TRP A 10 -38.85 -18.19 2.13
C TRP A 10 -39.55 -16.95 2.70
N ARG A 11 -39.89 -15.97 1.85
CA ARG A 11 -40.55 -14.74 2.27
C ARG A 11 -41.96 -15.00 2.78
N GLU A 12 -42.67 -15.95 2.18
CA GLU A 12 -44.00 -16.38 2.61
C GLU A 12 -43.93 -17.17 3.92
N ILE A 13 -43.02 -18.16 4.02
CA ILE A 13 -42.79 -18.94 5.24
C ILE A 13 -42.46 -18.01 6.41
N ARG A 14 -41.55 -17.06 6.20
CA ARG A 14 -41.14 -16.07 7.20
C ARG A 14 -42.35 -15.28 7.72
N LEU A 15 -43.23 -14.82 6.84
CA LEU A 15 -44.42 -14.07 7.26
C LEU A 15 -45.39 -14.93 8.07
N HIS A 16 -45.53 -16.21 7.72
CA HIS A 16 -46.35 -17.15 8.50
C HIS A 16 -45.79 -17.39 9.90
N VAL A 17 -44.47 -17.56 10.05
CA VAL A 17 -43.82 -17.72 11.36
C VAL A 17 -44.02 -16.48 12.23
N LEU A 18 -43.80 -15.28 11.67
CA LEU A 18 -43.98 -14.02 12.41
C LEU A 18 -45.43 -13.80 12.86
N LYS A 19 -46.41 -14.10 12.00
CA LYS A 19 -47.83 -13.99 12.35
C LYS A 19 -48.22 -15.01 13.43
N ARG A 20 -47.73 -16.26 13.32
CA ARG A 20 -47.98 -17.30 14.32
C ARG A 20 -47.46 -16.89 15.69
N ASP A 21 -46.29 -16.26 15.73
CA ASP A 21 -45.65 -15.84 16.99
C ASP A 21 -46.08 -14.43 17.45
N ASP A 22 -47.17 -13.89 16.89
CA ASP A 22 -47.71 -12.55 17.21
C ASP A 22 -46.68 -11.43 17.15
N TYR A 23 -45.70 -11.53 16.23
CA TYR A 23 -44.57 -10.61 16.14
C TYR A 23 -43.83 -10.43 17.48
N ARG A 24 -43.78 -11.46 18.32
CA ARG A 24 -43.07 -11.45 19.60
C ARG A 24 -41.94 -12.47 19.60
N CYS A 25 -40.89 -12.16 20.34
CA CYS A 25 -39.83 -13.12 20.61
C CYS A 25 -40.40 -14.29 21.41
N VAL A 26 -40.27 -15.52 20.91
CA VAL A 26 -40.73 -16.72 21.62
C VAL A 26 -39.95 -16.96 22.91
N SER A 27 -38.70 -16.50 22.99
CA SER A 27 -37.84 -16.72 24.17
C SER A 27 -38.02 -15.69 25.29
N CYS A 28 -38.23 -14.41 24.96
CA CYS A 28 -38.32 -13.33 25.97
C CYS A 28 -39.58 -12.46 25.88
N SER A 29 -40.51 -12.79 24.98
CA SER A 29 -41.80 -12.13 24.79
C SER A 29 -41.76 -10.65 24.34
N THR A 30 -40.57 -10.10 24.07
CA THR A 30 -40.39 -8.76 23.54
C THR A 30 -41.15 -8.60 22.21
N PRO A 31 -41.98 -7.55 22.04
CA PRO A 31 -42.63 -7.25 20.77
C PRO A 31 -41.60 -6.77 19.74
N LEU A 32 -41.73 -7.21 18.49
CA LEU A 32 -40.78 -7.01 17.41
C LEU A 32 -41.45 -6.44 16.17
N LYS A 33 -40.76 -5.54 15.46
CA LYS A 33 -41.17 -5.18 14.10
C LYS A 33 -40.72 -6.27 13.14
N SER A 34 -41.42 -6.44 12.00
CA SER A 34 -40.99 -7.39 10.96
C SER A 34 -39.54 -7.18 10.51
N SER A 35 -39.00 -5.96 10.56
CA SER A 35 -37.59 -5.67 10.23
C SER A 35 -36.56 -6.07 11.31
N GLU A 36 -37.02 -6.38 12.52
CA GLU A 36 -36.21 -6.61 13.73
C GLU A 36 -36.36 -8.04 14.27
N ALA A 37 -37.15 -8.85 13.57
CA ALA A 37 -37.47 -10.22 13.95
C ALA A 37 -36.71 -11.22 13.07
N ASP A 38 -35.96 -12.12 13.70
CA ASP A 38 -35.29 -13.23 13.04
C ASP A 38 -36.14 -14.51 13.15
N VAL A 39 -36.18 -15.29 12.07
CA VAL A 39 -36.78 -16.63 12.07
C VAL A 39 -35.65 -17.64 12.21
N HIS A 40 -35.67 -18.40 13.30
CA HIS A 40 -34.63 -19.32 13.72
C HIS A 40 -35.10 -20.78 13.60
N HIS A 41 -34.23 -21.65 13.09
CA HIS A 41 -34.44 -23.10 13.05
C HIS A 41 -34.10 -23.75 14.39
N LEU A 42 -35.06 -24.44 15.01
CA LEU A 42 -34.85 -25.19 16.27
C LEU A 42 -33.86 -26.35 16.07
N LEU A 43 -34.03 -27.11 14.99
CA LEU A 43 -33.04 -28.05 14.47
C LEU A 43 -32.35 -27.40 13.26
N PRO A 44 -31.03 -27.15 13.28
CA PRO A 44 -30.33 -26.51 12.18
C PRO A 44 -30.42 -27.30 10.86
N ARG A 45 -30.47 -26.60 9.71
CA ARG A 45 -30.44 -27.23 8.38
C ARG A 45 -29.22 -28.13 8.16
N SER A 46 -28.06 -27.75 8.71
CA SER A 46 -26.84 -28.56 8.66
C SER A 46 -26.94 -29.89 9.42
N MET A 47 -27.95 -30.04 10.28
CA MET A 47 -28.28 -31.26 11.01
C MET A 47 -29.61 -31.88 10.51
N GLY A 48 -30.06 -31.52 9.31
CA GLY A 48 -31.28 -32.07 8.69
C GLY A 48 -32.59 -31.35 9.03
N GLY A 49 -32.53 -30.17 9.66
CA GLY A 49 -33.71 -29.37 9.94
C GLY A 49 -34.45 -28.87 8.69
N THR A 50 -35.77 -28.98 8.69
CA THR A 50 -36.66 -28.56 7.60
C THR A 50 -37.10 -27.10 7.75
N ASP A 51 -37.70 -26.52 6.70
CA ASP A 51 -38.34 -25.20 6.73
C ASP A 51 -39.83 -25.26 7.15
N GLU A 52 -40.25 -26.37 7.74
CA GLU A 52 -41.60 -26.51 8.28
C GLU A 52 -41.80 -25.55 9.46
N LEU A 53 -43.01 -25.00 9.58
CA LEU A 53 -43.33 -24.03 10.65
C LEU A 53 -42.99 -24.57 12.03
N SER A 54 -43.21 -25.87 12.29
CA SER A 54 -42.87 -26.56 13.54
C SER A 54 -41.40 -26.46 13.93
N ASN A 55 -40.49 -26.34 12.97
CA ASN A 55 -39.05 -26.22 13.19
C ASN A 55 -38.56 -24.76 13.22
N LEU A 56 -39.44 -23.79 13.04
CA LEU A 56 -39.12 -22.37 12.94
C LEU A 56 -39.72 -21.58 14.11
N VAL A 57 -38.97 -20.63 14.67
CA VAL A 57 -39.45 -19.73 15.73
C VAL A 57 -38.99 -18.29 15.52
N THR A 58 -39.78 -17.32 15.98
CA THR A 58 -39.45 -15.90 15.97
C THR A 58 -38.60 -15.55 17.19
N LEU A 59 -37.41 -14.99 16.98
CA LEU A 59 -36.53 -14.53 18.06
C LEU A 59 -36.11 -13.07 17.82
N CYS A 60 -35.89 -12.34 18.91
CA CYS A 60 -35.21 -11.05 18.85
C CYS A 60 -33.70 -11.27 18.64
N ASP A 61 -33.01 -10.26 18.10
CA ASP A 61 -31.55 -10.30 17.88
C ASP A 61 -30.76 -10.84 19.09
N GLY A 62 -31.15 -10.45 20.30
CA GLY A 62 -30.50 -10.88 21.55
C GLY A 62 -30.69 -12.36 21.87
N CYS A 63 -31.92 -12.87 21.77
CA CYS A 63 -32.21 -14.28 22.03
C CYS A 63 -31.70 -15.17 20.90
N HIS A 64 -31.79 -14.71 19.65
CA HIS A 64 -31.25 -15.41 18.50
C HIS A 64 -29.72 -15.58 18.61
N ALA A 65 -29.01 -14.56 19.10
CA ALA A 65 -27.58 -14.64 19.39
C ALA A 65 -27.24 -15.66 20.49
N ALA A 66 -28.08 -15.79 21.52
CA ALA A 66 -27.85 -16.70 22.64
C ALA A 66 -27.89 -18.18 22.20
N HIS A 67 -28.68 -18.52 21.19
CA HIS A 67 -28.73 -19.86 20.60
C HIS A 67 -27.53 -20.20 19.69
N HIS A 68 -26.66 -19.22 19.40
CA HIS A 68 -25.46 -19.43 18.58
C HIS A 68 -24.20 -18.83 19.22
N PRO A 69 -23.56 -19.51 20.19
CA PRO A 69 -22.45 -18.95 20.97
C PRO A 69 -21.21 -18.58 20.14
N ASN A 70 -20.94 -19.27 19.01
CA ASN A 70 -19.86 -18.92 18.07
C ASN A 70 -20.24 -17.79 17.09
N LEU A 71 -21.53 -17.46 16.96
CA LEU A 71 -22.02 -16.27 16.23
C LEU A 71 -22.22 -15.07 17.15
N ALA A 72 -22.35 -15.26 18.48
CA ALA A 72 -22.59 -14.18 19.45
C ALA A 72 -21.52 -13.07 19.37
N GLY A 73 -20.24 -13.42 19.20
CA GLY A 73 -19.16 -12.45 18.99
C GLY A 73 -19.28 -11.68 17.66
N GLY A 74 -19.81 -12.30 16.61
CA GLY A 74 -20.03 -11.67 15.30
C GLY A 74 -21.36 -10.91 15.18
N LEU A 75 -22.40 -11.29 15.94
CA LEU A 75 -23.71 -10.65 15.96
C LEU A 75 -23.72 -9.45 16.92
N ALA A 76 -23.18 -9.60 18.14
CA ALA A 76 -22.99 -8.47 19.07
C ALA A 76 -22.11 -7.39 18.43
N ARG A 77 -21.07 -7.81 17.70
CA ARG A 77 -20.26 -6.90 16.89
C ARG A 77 -21.06 -6.22 15.78
N ARG A 78 -21.92 -6.95 15.04
CA ARG A 78 -22.81 -6.34 14.04
C ARG A 78 -23.78 -5.32 14.65
N VAL A 79 -24.31 -5.58 15.84
CA VAL A 79 -25.16 -4.66 16.60
C VAL A 79 -24.37 -3.42 17.02
N ILE A 80 -23.17 -3.59 17.58
CA ILE A 80 -22.26 -2.49 17.95
C ILE A 80 -21.86 -1.67 16.72
N GLU A 81 -21.53 -2.31 15.59
CA GLU A 81 -21.21 -1.66 14.32
C GLU A 81 -22.39 -0.85 13.80
N LYS A 82 -23.61 -1.42 13.75
CA LYS A 82 -24.83 -0.71 13.32
C LYS A 82 -25.17 0.46 14.26
N TRP A 83 -25.05 0.26 15.57
CA TRP A 83 -25.28 1.31 16.56
C TRP A 83 -24.24 2.43 16.43
N ALA A 84 -22.96 2.09 16.30
CA ALA A 84 -21.88 3.06 16.11
C ALA A 84 -22.07 3.89 14.84
N VAL A 85 -22.53 3.29 13.73
CA VAL A 85 -22.85 4.04 12.51
C VAL A 85 -24.05 4.98 12.74
N ARG A 86 -25.13 4.50 13.38
CA ARG A 86 -26.31 5.34 13.68
C ARG A 86 -25.96 6.51 14.58
N LEU A 87 -25.19 6.26 15.65
CA LEU A 87 -24.74 7.30 16.57
C LEU A 87 -23.77 8.27 15.89
N ALA A 88 -22.83 7.77 15.09
CA ALA A 88 -21.92 8.62 14.34
C ALA A 88 -22.66 9.53 13.36
N ARG A 89 -23.68 9.03 12.65
CA ARG A 89 -24.55 9.86 11.79
C ARG A 89 -25.34 10.89 12.57
N TRP A 90 -25.86 10.53 13.74
CA TRP A 90 -26.62 11.46 14.57
C TRP A 90 -25.73 12.60 15.12
N LEU A 91 -24.48 12.31 15.44
CA LEU A 91 -23.49 13.28 15.92
C LEU A 91 -22.74 14.03 14.81
N ASP A 92 -22.96 13.67 13.55
CA ASP A 92 -22.26 14.24 12.40
C ASP A 92 -22.84 15.60 12.00
N THR A 93 -22.46 16.64 12.74
CA THR A 93 -22.82 18.03 12.43
C THR A 93 -22.12 18.57 11.18
N ASP A 94 -21.05 17.91 10.72
CA ASP A 94 -20.14 18.40 9.68
C ASP A 94 -20.30 17.65 8.34
N GLY A 95 -21.24 16.70 8.25
CA GLY A 95 -21.54 15.94 7.03
C GLY A 95 -20.44 14.97 6.57
N GLN A 96 -19.59 14.48 7.49
CA GLN A 96 -18.47 13.59 7.18
C GLN A 96 -18.85 12.10 7.04
N VAL A 97 -20.06 11.70 7.43
CA VAL A 97 -20.53 10.31 7.48
C VAL A 97 -21.49 10.01 6.32
N SER A 98 -20.94 9.62 5.16
CA SER A 98 -21.74 9.34 3.96
C SER A 98 -22.59 8.06 4.06
N GLU A 99 -23.50 7.86 3.09
CA GLU A 99 -24.37 6.67 3.03
C GLU A 99 -23.60 5.34 3.05
N GLY A 100 -22.39 5.31 2.49
CA GLY A 100 -21.54 4.11 2.40
C GLY A 100 -21.05 3.57 3.75
N VAL A 101 -21.04 4.39 4.80
CA VAL A 101 -20.52 4.02 6.14
C VAL A 101 -21.31 2.89 6.80
N GLY A 102 -22.60 2.72 6.43
CA GLY A 102 -23.45 1.62 6.94
C GLY A 102 -22.99 0.22 6.55
N ASN A 103 -22.13 0.09 5.54
CA ASN A 103 -21.72 -1.20 4.98
C ASN A 103 -20.27 -1.59 5.30
N PHE A 104 -19.58 -0.87 6.20
CA PHE A 104 -18.20 -1.20 6.57
C PHE A 104 -18.01 -2.63 7.06
N GLY A 105 -18.85 -3.11 7.98
CA GLY A 105 -18.75 -4.48 8.51
C GLY A 105 -18.82 -5.54 7.41
N PRO A 106 -19.89 -5.58 6.59
CA PRO A 106 -19.99 -6.51 5.45
C PRO A 106 -18.83 -6.39 4.46
N THR A 107 -18.43 -5.17 4.08
CA THR A 107 -17.37 -4.97 3.09
C THR A 107 -16.00 -5.36 3.63
N LEU A 108 -15.67 -5.07 4.89
CA LEU A 108 -14.43 -5.55 5.51
C LEU A 108 -14.34 -7.08 5.50
N ARG A 109 -15.44 -7.77 5.80
CA ARG A 109 -15.52 -9.24 5.73
C ARG A 109 -15.31 -9.78 4.32
N LEU A 110 -15.80 -9.08 3.29
CA LEU A 110 -15.53 -9.43 1.88
C LEU A 110 -14.03 -9.39 1.56
N PHE A 111 -13.28 -8.48 2.19
CA PHE A 111 -11.83 -8.39 2.09
C PHE A 111 -11.08 -9.33 3.05
N GLY A 112 -11.78 -10.19 3.79
CA GLY A 112 -11.17 -11.09 4.79
C GLY A 112 -10.63 -10.34 6.02
N LEU A 113 -11.15 -9.15 6.29
CA LEU A 113 -10.71 -8.28 7.38
C LEU A 113 -11.81 -8.11 8.41
N ASP A 114 -11.38 -8.07 9.66
CA ASP A 114 -12.24 -7.66 10.75
C ASP A 114 -12.30 -6.14 10.85
N ARG A 115 -11.17 -5.49 11.08
CA ARG A 115 -11.10 -4.08 11.44
C ARG A 115 -10.10 -3.34 10.56
N PHE A 116 -10.27 -2.04 10.43
CA PHE A 116 -9.29 -1.13 9.85
C PHE A 116 -8.02 -1.10 10.70
N ARG A 117 -6.87 -1.11 10.04
CA ARG A 117 -5.60 -0.74 10.67
C ARG A 117 -5.61 0.73 11.04
N GLN A 118 -4.83 1.08 12.05
CA GLN A 118 -4.73 2.46 12.54
C GLN A 118 -4.45 3.44 11.40
N GLY A 119 -5.34 4.44 11.26
CA GLY A 119 -5.23 5.51 10.26
C GLY A 119 -5.86 5.20 8.91
N GLN A 120 -6.37 4.00 8.64
CA GLN A 120 -7.09 3.71 7.38
C GLN A 120 -8.50 4.31 7.35
N LEU A 121 -9.21 4.29 8.48
CA LEU A 121 -10.60 4.76 8.54
C LEU A 121 -10.77 6.23 8.12
N PRO A 122 -9.97 7.21 8.60
CA PRO A 122 -10.09 8.60 8.14
C PRO A 122 -9.92 8.75 6.61
N ILE A 123 -8.99 7.99 6.02
CA ILE A 123 -8.73 7.99 4.58
C ILE A 123 -9.95 7.47 3.81
N VAL A 124 -10.53 6.36 4.27
CA VAL A 124 -11.73 5.76 3.67
C VAL A 124 -12.93 6.70 3.76
N LEU A 125 -13.12 7.37 4.91
CA LEU A 125 -14.21 8.33 5.10
C LEU A 125 -14.05 9.54 4.16
N ALA A 126 -12.85 10.09 4.04
CA ALA A 126 -12.57 11.18 3.11
C ALA A 126 -12.77 10.78 1.64
N ALA A 127 -12.39 9.57 1.25
CA ALA A 127 -12.70 9.06 -0.08
C ALA A 127 -14.22 8.96 -0.31
N LEU A 128 -14.96 8.45 0.69
CA LEU A 128 -16.41 8.26 0.61
C LEU A 128 -17.24 9.55 0.71
N SER A 129 -16.68 10.66 1.20
CA SER A 129 -17.30 11.98 1.12
C SER A 129 -17.19 12.58 -0.29
N GLY A 130 -16.47 11.92 -1.20
CA GLY A 130 -16.31 12.33 -2.58
C GLY A 130 -15.21 13.37 -2.81
N LYS A 131 -14.37 13.64 -1.81
CA LYS A 131 -13.21 14.52 -1.94
C LYS A 131 -12.05 13.81 -2.62
N SER A 132 -11.18 14.59 -3.25
CA SER A 132 -9.86 14.11 -3.66
C SER A 132 -8.95 14.00 -2.43
N ILE A 133 -8.04 13.03 -2.43
CA ILE A 133 -7.12 12.79 -1.33
C ILE A 133 -5.71 12.48 -1.86
N LEU A 134 -4.70 12.83 -1.08
CA LEU A 134 -3.33 12.34 -1.24
C LEU A 134 -2.93 11.56 0.01
N VAL A 135 -2.56 10.30 -0.16
CA VAL A 135 -2.11 9.43 0.91
C VAL A 135 -0.64 9.11 0.75
N VAL A 136 0.17 9.60 1.69
CA VAL A 136 1.58 9.24 1.83
C VAL A 136 1.68 8.23 2.96
N SER A 137 1.99 6.98 2.63
CA SER A 137 2.04 5.91 3.62
C SER A 137 3.00 4.81 3.19
N PRO A 138 3.81 4.22 4.10
CA PRO A 138 4.82 3.23 3.73
C PRO A 138 4.22 2.01 3.03
N THR A 139 5.04 1.27 2.29
CA THR A 139 4.64 -0.02 1.69
C THR A 139 4.20 -1.01 2.77
N GLY A 140 3.26 -1.89 2.44
CA GLY A 140 2.68 -2.86 3.39
C GLY A 140 1.69 -2.28 4.41
N SER A 141 1.46 -0.95 4.41
CA SER A 141 0.55 -0.29 5.36
C SER A 141 -0.95 -0.51 5.07
N GLY A 142 -1.29 -1.17 3.96
CA GLY A 142 -2.66 -1.44 3.52
C GLY A 142 -3.27 -0.35 2.65
N LYS A 143 -2.47 0.36 1.83
CA LYS A 143 -2.94 1.39 0.88
C LYS A 143 -4.02 0.87 -0.08
N THR A 144 -3.86 -0.36 -0.56
CA THR A 144 -4.80 -1.04 -1.45
C THR A 144 -6.24 -1.03 -0.90
N LEU A 145 -6.43 -1.39 0.37
CA LEU A 145 -7.76 -1.39 1.00
C LEU A 145 -8.37 0.02 1.01
N CYS A 146 -7.56 1.06 1.24
CA CYS A 146 -8.03 2.43 1.35
C CYS A 146 -8.65 2.98 0.08
N PHE A 147 -8.39 2.39 -1.10
CA PHE A 147 -9.11 2.73 -2.33
C PHE A 147 -10.07 1.65 -2.81
N GLN A 148 -9.77 0.36 -2.59
CA GLN A 148 -10.66 -0.73 -3.02
C GLN A 148 -11.97 -0.74 -2.23
N LEU A 149 -11.92 -0.50 -0.92
CA LEU A 149 -13.12 -0.47 -0.09
C LEU A 149 -14.07 0.68 -0.49
N PRO A 150 -13.63 1.95 -0.61
CA PRO A 150 -14.52 3.01 -1.10
C PRO A 150 -14.95 2.79 -2.55
N ALA A 151 -14.11 2.22 -3.42
CA ALA A 151 -14.49 1.85 -4.78
C ALA A 151 -15.68 0.88 -4.78
N VAL A 152 -15.66 -0.16 -3.94
CA VAL A 152 -16.74 -1.14 -3.79
C VAL A 152 -18.03 -0.51 -3.24
N LEU A 153 -17.89 0.37 -2.24
CA LEU A 153 -19.04 0.99 -1.55
C LEU A 153 -19.74 2.08 -2.36
N ARG A 154 -19.01 2.84 -3.18
CA ARG A 154 -19.59 3.89 -4.03
C ARG A 154 -20.24 3.25 -5.25
N ARG A 155 -21.28 3.84 -5.84
CA ARG A 155 -21.81 3.38 -7.15
C ARG A 155 -20.89 3.80 -8.30
N GLY A 156 -20.88 3.01 -9.38
CA GLY A 156 -20.09 3.28 -10.59
C GLY A 156 -18.71 2.61 -10.63
N LEU A 157 -18.00 2.83 -11.74
CA LEU A 157 -16.67 2.29 -12.00
C LEU A 157 -15.61 3.06 -11.19
N THR A 158 -14.55 2.39 -10.75
CA THR A 158 -13.30 3.05 -10.32
C THR A 158 -12.17 2.70 -11.29
N MET A 159 -11.45 3.71 -11.75
CA MET A 159 -10.24 3.51 -12.57
C MET A 159 -9.00 3.56 -11.70
N VAL A 160 -8.12 2.56 -11.80
CA VAL A 160 -6.86 2.47 -11.07
C VAL A 160 -5.70 2.58 -12.05
N VAL A 161 -5.03 3.72 -12.02
CA VAL A 161 -3.82 3.98 -12.82
C VAL A 161 -2.62 3.50 -12.01
N SER A 162 -1.86 2.55 -12.53
CA SER A 162 -0.67 2.01 -11.87
C SER A 162 0.48 1.85 -12.89
N PRO A 163 1.76 2.01 -12.49
CA PRO A 163 2.87 1.88 -13.43
C PRO A 163 3.33 0.44 -13.64
N LEU A 164 2.85 -0.50 -12.82
CA LEU A 164 3.38 -1.86 -12.70
C LEU A 164 2.37 -2.90 -13.24
N LYS A 165 2.58 -3.36 -14.47
CA LYS A 165 1.68 -4.31 -15.14
C LYS A 165 1.48 -5.61 -14.36
N THR A 166 2.55 -6.19 -13.82
CA THR A 166 2.48 -7.45 -13.04
C THR A 166 1.61 -7.27 -11.79
N LEU A 167 1.75 -6.13 -11.10
CA LEU A 167 0.94 -5.81 -9.93
C LEU A 167 -0.54 -5.68 -10.30
N MET A 168 -0.88 -5.14 -11.48
CA MET A 168 -2.28 -5.08 -11.92
C MET A 168 -2.91 -6.47 -12.02
N SER A 169 -2.22 -7.43 -12.62
CA SER A 169 -2.72 -8.80 -12.78
C SER A 169 -2.95 -9.48 -11.43
N GLU A 170 -2.01 -9.32 -10.49
CA GLU A 170 -2.15 -9.84 -9.12
C GLU A 170 -3.33 -9.21 -8.38
N GLN A 171 -3.48 -7.88 -8.46
CA GLN A 171 -4.59 -7.16 -7.81
C GLN A 171 -5.95 -7.54 -8.40
N VAL A 172 -6.05 -7.70 -9.73
CA VAL A 172 -7.29 -8.16 -10.37
C VAL A 172 -7.61 -9.59 -9.97
N SER A 173 -6.62 -10.49 -9.96
CA SER A 173 -6.82 -11.87 -9.52
C SER A 173 -7.36 -11.91 -8.08
N ASP A 174 -6.75 -11.16 -7.16
CA ASP A 174 -7.17 -11.08 -5.77
C ASP A 174 -8.61 -10.55 -5.61
N LEU A 175 -9.01 -9.55 -6.39
CA LEU A 175 -10.40 -9.04 -6.41
C LEU A 175 -11.40 -10.08 -6.95
N LEU A 176 -11.03 -10.80 -8.02
CA LEU A 176 -11.88 -11.82 -8.62
C LEU A 176 -12.10 -13.01 -7.68
N THR A 177 -11.09 -13.42 -6.90
CA THR A 177 -11.26 -14.47 -5.87
C THR A 177 -12.30 -14.06 -4.82
N LYS A 178 -12.37 -12.75 -4.50
CA LYS A 178 -13.38 -12.14 -3.63
C LYS A 178 -14.70 -11.85 -4.32
N LYS A 179 -14.89 -12.31 -5.56
CA LYS A 179 -16.10 -12.07 -6.39
C LYS A 179 -16.38 -10.59 -6.67
N ILE A 180 -15.36 -9.73 -6.58
CA ILE A 180 -15.47 -8.32 -6.95
C ILE A 180 -15.14 -8.20 -8.45
N PRO A 181 -16.07 -7.70 -9.29
CA PRO A 181 -15.82 -7.59 -10.73
C PRO A 181 -14.69 -6.61 -11.02
N ALA A 182 -13.53 -7.12 -11.43
CA ALA A 182 -12.37 -6.31 -11.75
C ALA A 182 -11.74 -6.78 -13.05
N THR A 183 -11.11 -5.86 -13.77
CA THR A 183 -10.33 -6.18 -14.97
C THR A 183 -9.14 -5.23 -15.10
N PHE A 184 -8.24 -5.55 -16.03
CA PHE A 184 -7.14 -4.67 -16.40
C PHE A 184 -7.07 -4.42 -17.91
N VAL A 185 -6.50 -3.31 -18.35
CA VAL A 185 -6.17 -3.08 -19.76
C VAL A 185 -4.72 -2.62 -19.87
N ASN A 186 -3.90 -3.41 -20.55
CA ASN A 186 -2.49 -3.12 -20.81
C ASN A 186 -2.13 -3.48 -22.27
N SER A 187 -0.87 -3.24 -22.66
CA SER A 187 -0.41 -3.52 -24.02
C SER A 187 -0.33 -5.01 -24.36
N ASP A 188 -0.22 -5.88 -23.35
CA ASP A 188 0.16 -7.29 -23.51
C ASP A 188 -1.05 -8.18 -23.86
N LEU A 189 -2.27 -7.64 -23.71
CA LEU A 189 -3.53 -8.30 -24.10
C LEU A 189 -3.72 -8.34 -25.63
N SER A 190 -4.29 -9.44 -26.12
CA SER A 190 -4.68 -9.58 -27.52
C SER A 190 -5.81 -8.60 -27.89
N PRO A 191 -6.01 -8.30 -29.19
CA PRO A 191 -7.12 -7.47 -29.63
C PRO A 191 -8.49 -8.00 -29.18
N ASP A 192 -8.70 -9.32 -29.23
CA ASP A 192 -9.97 -9.95 -28.85
C ASP A 192 -10.22 -9.82 -27.34
N GLU A 193 -9.20 -10.06 -26.52
CA GLU A 193 -9.30 -9.88 -25.06
C GLU A 193 -9.63 -8.43 -24.70
N LYS A 194 -8.99 -7.46 -25.37
CA LYS A 194 -9.31 -6.04 -25.17
C LYS A 194 -10.76 -5.77 -25.54
N GLN A 195 -11.22 -6.25 -26.69
CA GLN A 195 -12.58 -6.07 -27.16
C GLN A 195 -13.61 -6.64 -26.17
N SER A 196 -13.40 -7.86 -25.65
CA SER A 196 -14.27 -8.45 -24.63
C SER A 196 -14.30 -7.63 -23.34
N ARG A 197 -13.14 -7.16 -22.86
CA ARG A 197 -13.06 -6.33 -21.65
C ARG A 197 -13.75 -4.97 -21.83
N PHE A 198 -13.58 -4.33 -22.98
CA PHE A 198 -14.29 -3.09 -23.30
C PHE A 198 -15.81 -3.29 -23.44
N SER A 199 -16.26 -4.44 -23.95
CA SER A 199 -17.68 -4.78 -23.98
C SER A 199 -18.26 -4.89 -22.55
N LEU A 200 -17.55 -5.55 -21.64
CA LEU A 200 -17.95 -5.63 -20.22
C LEU A 200 -17.96 -4.27 -19.53
N LEU A 201 -16.99 -3.40 -19.86
CA LEU A 201 -16.96 -2.01 -19.38
C LEU A 201 -18.19 -1.23 -19.86
N GLY A 202 -18.54 -1.33 -21.14
CA GLY A 202 -19.70 -0.65 -21.72
C GLY A 202 -21.04 -1.12 -21.12
N ARG A 203 -21.11 -2.37 -20.66
CA ARG A 203 -22.29 -2.94 -19.97
C ARG A 203 -22.35 -2.58 -18.47
N GLY A 204 -21.37 -1.85 -17.93
CA GLY A 204 -21.29 -1.54 -16.50
C GLY A 204 -21.01 -2.75 -15.61
N ALA A 205 -20.49 -3.85 -16.18
CA ALA A 205 -20.27 -5.11 -15.45
C ALA A 205 -18.98 -5.11 -14.60
N ILE A 206 -18.16 -4.06 -14.71
CA ILE A 206 -16.86 -3.95 -14.05
C ILE A 206 -16.91 -2.88 -12.96
N LYS A 207 -16.40 -3.24 -11.78
CA LYS A 207 -16.34 -2.38 -10.61
C LYS A 207 -15.01 -1.63 -10.51
N LEU A 208 -13.90 -2.33 -10.80
CA LEU A 208 -12.55 -1.76 -10.83
C LEU A 208 -11.87 -2.06 -12.16
N LEU A 209 -11.36 -1.01 -12.82
CA LEU A 209 -10.54 -1.12 -14.03
C LEU A 209 -9.12 -0.67 -13.72
N TYR A 210 -8.17 -1.60 -13.78
CA TYR A 210 -6.74 -1.30 -13.69
C TYR A 210 -6.19 -0.97 -15.08
N LEU A 211 -5.38 0.08 -15.20
CA LEU A 211 -4.78 0.42 -16.48
C LEU A 211 -3.43 1.12 -16.31
N ALA A 212 -2.59 0.92 -17.31
CA ALA A 212 -1.35 1.66 -17.44
C ALA A 212 -1.63 3.06 -18.04
N PRO A 213 -0.91 4.12 -17.62
CA PRO A 213 -1.21 5.49 -18.02
C PRO A 213 -1.11 5.71 -19.54
N GLU A 214 -0.26 4.95 -20.24
CA GLU A 214 -0.12 5.02 -21.70
C GLU A 214 -1.41 4.68 -22.46
N ARG A 215 -2.36 3.96 -21.84
CA ARG A 215 -3.63 3.59 -22.48
C ARG A 215 -4.50 4.79 -22.82
N PHE A 216 -4.36 5.90 -22.11
CA PHE A 216 -5.09 7.14 -22.45
C PHE A 216 -4.55 7.84 -23.71
N PHE A 217 -3.36 7.44 -24.19
CA PHE A 217 -2.63 8.13 -25.26
C PHE A 217 -2.30 7.22 -26.45
N VAL A 218 -2.96 6.07 -26.56
CA VAL A 218 -2.82 5.17 -27.71
C VAL A 218 -3.37 5.80 -28.99
N ARG A 219 -2.90 5.31 -30.14
CA ARG A 219 -3.37 5.76 -31.46
C ARG A 219 -4.83 5.41 -31.74
N SER A 220 -5.34 4.32 -31.16
CA SER A 220 -6.73 3.88 -31.36
C SER A 220 -7.71 4.93 -30.83
N GLU A 221 -8.51 5.51 -31.72
CA GLU A 221 -9.54 6.48 -31.34
C GLU A 221 -10.72 5.82 -30.63
N ASP A 222 -11.15 4.64 -31.10
CA ASP A 222 -12.21 3.85 -30.49
C ASP A 222 -11.89 3.51 -29.03
N GLU A 223 -10.66 3.09 -28.74
CA GLU A 223 -10.25 2.81 -27.36
C GLU A 223 -10.30 4.06 -26.47
N ARG A 224 -9.76 5.19 -26.96
CA ARG A 224 -9.81 6.46 -26.21
C ARG A 224 -11.25 6.91 -25.99
N ALA A 225 -12.12 6.75 -26.99
CA ALA A 225 -13.53 7.10 -26.90
C ALA A 225 -14.25 6.23 -25.86
N ARG A 226 -14.03 4.92 -25.88
CA ARG A 226 -14.62 3.98 -24.90
C ARG A 226 -14.17 4.28 -23.48
N LEU A 227 -12.88 4.54 -23.26
CA LEU A 227 -12.37 4.96 -21.95
C LEU A 227 -13.04 6.26 -21.49
N LYS A 228 -13.17 7.25 -22.38
CA LYS A 228 -13.81 8.54 -22.08
C LYS A 228 -15.28 8.39 -21.67
N GLN A 229 -16.01 7.45 -22.28
CA GLN A 229 -17.44 7.23 -21.99
C GLN A 229 -17.70 6.61 -20.60
N THR A 230 -16.70 6.00 -19.97
CA THR A 230 -16.89 5.27 -18.70
C THR A 230 -17.27 6.14 -17.49
N LYS A 231 -16.93 7.45 -17.51
CA LYS A 231 -17.20 8.43 -16.42
C LYS A 231 -17.05 7.83 -15.02
N PRO A 232 -15.81 7.48 -14.60
CA PRO A 232 -15.60 6.75 -13.36
C PRO A 232 -15.97 7.58 -12.13
N SER A 233 -16.41 6.91 -11.07
CA SER A 233 -16.71 7.48 -9.76
C SER A 233 -15.46 7.93 -8.99
N PHE A 234 -14.30 7.34 -9.31
CA PHE A 234 -12.98 7.69 -8.79
C PHE A 234 -11.90 7.42 -9.84
N ILE A 235 -10.86 8.24 -9.82
CA ILE A 235 -9.56 7.89 -10.39
C ILE A 235 -8.60 7.63 -9.23
N VAL A 236 -8.11 6.41 -9.11
CA VAL A 236 -7.03 6.05 -8.20
C VAL A 236 -5.72 6.21 -8.96
N VAL A 237 -4.78 6.95 -8.39
CA VAL A 237 -3.42 7.10 -8.93
C VAL A 237 -2.47 6.40 -7.95
N ASP A 238 -2.06 5.20 -8.30
CA ASP A 238 -1.05 4.45 -7.56
C ASP A 238 0.36 4.93 -7.96
N GLU A 239 1.31 4.87 -7.03
CA GLU A 239 2.64 5.48 -7.18
C GLU A 239 2.58 6.93 -7.70
N ALA A 240 1.76 7.75 -7.06
CA ALA A 240 1.48 9.12 -7.47
C ALA A 240 2.73 10.01 -7.60
N HIS A 241 3.87 9.64 -7.01
CA HIS A 241 5.14 10.33 -7.22
C HIS A 241 5.58 10.33 -8.70
N CYS A 242 5.11 9.39 -9.54
CA CYS A 242 5.40 9.36 -10.97
C CYS A 242 4.88 10.58 -11.77
N VAL A 243 3.97 11.38 -11.20
CA VAL A 243 3.51 12.64 -11.83
C VAL A 243 4.52 13.77 -11.70
N ASP A 244 5.43 13.68 -10.73
CA ASP A 244 6.42 14.73 -10.46
C ASP A 244 7.44 14.76 -11.60
N GLN A 245 7.35 15.78 -12.46
CA GLN A 245 8.23 15.96 -13.64
C GLN A 245 9.72 16.01 -13.28
N TRP A 246 9.99 16.41 -12.04
CA TRP A 246 11.33 16.54 -11.49
C TRP A 246 11.76 15.29 -10.70
N GLY A 247 10.82 14.38 -10.46
CA GLY A 247 11.04 13.11 -9.79
C GLY A 247 11.88 12.16 -10.64
N ARG A 248 12.55 11.22 -9.97
CA ARG A 248 13.36 10.20 -10.64
C ARG A 248 12.52 9.25 -11.49
N ASP A 249 11.34 8.87 -11.00
CA ASP A 249 10.42 7.94 -11.65
C ASP A 249 9.35 8.65 -12.48
N PHE A 250 9.63 9.88 -12.93
CA PHE A 250 8.71 10.64 -13.76
C PHE A 250 8.29 9.83 -15.00
N ARG A 251 6.98 9.78 -15.24
CA ARG A 251 6.42 9.25 -16.47
C ARG A 251 5.62 10.35 -17.16
N ARG A 252 5.93 10.60 -18.44
CA ARG A 252 5.27 11.65 -19.23
C ARG A 252 3.76 11.49 -19.24
N GLU A 253 3.28 10.24 -19.30
CA GLU A 253 1.87 9.89 -19.30
C GLU A 253 1.22 10.18 -17.93
N TYR A 254 1.95 10.01 -16.82
CA TYR A 254 1.48 10.39 -15.47
C TYR A 254 1.36 11.91 -15.33
N GLY A 255 2.34 12.68 -15.83
CA GLY A 255 2.29 14.14 -15.80
C GLY A 255 1.12 14.76 -16.58
N ARG A 256 0.44 13.95 -17.41
CA ARG A 256 -0.75 14.36 -18.19
C ARG A 256 -2.07 13.86 -17.62
N LEU A 257 -2.07 13.24 -16.42
CA LEU A 257 -3.30 12.71 -15.83
C LEU A 257 -4.34 13.79 -15.50
N LYS A 258 -3.93 15.05 -15.30
CA LYS A 258 -4.87 16.18 -15.19
C LYS A 258 -5.75 16.33 -16.44
N GLU A 259 -5.15 16.32 -17.63
CA GLU A 259 -5.87 16.37 -18.92
C GLU A 259 -6.83 15.17 -19.08
N VAL A 260 -6.39 13.99 -18.66
CA VAL A 260 -7.21 12.77 -18.70
C VAL A 260 -8.41 12.89 -17.77
N ARG A 261 -8.20 13.36 -16.54
CA ARG A 261 -9.25 13.58 -15.55
C ARG A 261 -10.30 14.55 -16.06
N GLU A 262 -9.89 15.68 -16.64
CA GLU A 262 -10.81 16.67 -17.23
C GLU A 262 -11.69 16.03 -18.32
N LYS A 263 -11.10 15.22 -19.21
CA LYS A 263 -11.85 14.50 -20.26
C LYS A 263 -12.80 13.43 -19.72
N LEU A 264 -12.52 12.88 -18.54
CA LEU A 264 -13.36 11.88 -17.85
C LEU A 264 -14.49 12.50 -17.01
N GLY A 265 -14.64 13.83 -17.04
CA GLY A 265 -15.67 14.53 -16.26
C GLY A 265 -15.21 14.96 -14.86
N SER A 266 -13.91 15.12 -14.67
CA SER A 266 -13.28 15.60 -13.42
C SER A 266 -13.62 14.81 -12.15
N PRO A 267 -13.59 13.46 -12.17
CA PRO A 267 -13.87 12.67 -10.99
C PRO A 267 -12.87 12.94 -9.84
N PRO A 268 -13.25 12.65 -8.58
CA PRO A 268 -12.34 12.74 -7.45
C PRO A 268 -11.14 11.81 -7.61
N VAL A 269 -9.97 12.28 -7.18
CA VAL A 269 -8.72 11.52 -7.28
C VAL A 269 -8.31 10.97 -5.93
N LEU A 270 -8.03 9.68 -5.86
CA LEU A 270 -7.45 9.03 -4.70
C LEU A 270 -5.98 8.71 -5.04
N ALA A 271 -5.06 9.62 -4.68
CA ALA A 271 -3.63 9.48 -4.98
C ALA A 271 -2.89 8.77 -3.83
N PHE A 272 -2.06 7.79 -4.16
CA PHE A 272 -1.29 7.00 -3.19
C PHE A 272 0.18 6.97 -3.56
N THR A 273 1.05 7.18 -2.57
CA THR A 273 2.50 7.00 -2.73
C THR A 273 3.13 6.48 -1.44
N ALA A 274 4.27 5.79 -1.57
CA ALA A 274 5.05 5.34 -0.42
C ALA A 274 5.85 6.46 0.23
N THR A 275 6.41 7.31 -0.62
CA THR A 275 7.48 8.24 -0.27
C THR A 275 7.25 9.52 -1.05
N ALA A 276 6.80 10.55 -0.34
CA ALA A 276 6.71 11.90 -0.86
C ALA A 276 6.93 12.91 0.27
N GLY A 277 8.06 13.60 0.27
CA GLY A 277 8.29 14.75 1.14
C GLY A 277 7.29 15.88 0.84
N ARG A 278 7.23 16.89 1.71
CA ARG A 278 6.23 17.98 1.61
C ARG A 278 6.23 18.71 0.27
N GLU A 279 7.40 19.01 -0.25
CA GLU A 279 7.51 19.67 -1.56
C GLU A 279 6.98 18.78 -2.69
N MET A 280 7.29 17.48 -2.65
CA MET A 280 6.78 16.51 -3.61
C MET A 280 5.25 16.37 -3.51
N GLN A 281 4.69 16.37 -2.30
CA GLN A 281 3.24 16.35 -2.09
C GLN A 281 2.56 17.51 -2.84
N GLN A 282 3.06 18.74 -2.68
CA GLN A 282 2.52 19.91 -3.38
C GLN A 282 2.60 19.79 -4.90
N ARG A 283 3.72 19.27 -5.42
CA ARG A 283 3.89 19.01 -6.85
C ARG A 283 2.94 17.94 -7.38
N ILE A 284 2.71 16.87 -6.61
CA ILE A 284 1.74 15.82 -6.93
C ILE A 284 0.33 16.42 -7.03
N LEU A 285 -0.08 17.19 -6.03
CA LEU A 285 -1.40 17.82 -5.98
C LEU A 285 -1.63 18.73 -7.20
N LYS A 286 -0.67 19.62 -7.48
CA LYS A 286 -0.70 20.52 -8.64
C LYS A 286 -0.72 19.77 -9.97
N SER A 287 0.10 18.73 -10.14
CA SER A 287 0.17 17.95 -11.38
C SER A 287 -1.12 17.16 -11.66
N LEU A 288 -1.88 16.79 -10.62
CA LEU A 288 -3.15 16.08 -10.72
C LEU A 288 -4.36 17.05 -10.75
N GLY A 289 -4.14 18.35 -10.50
CA GLY A 289 -5.17 19.38 -10.42
C GLY A 289 -6.10 19.23 -9.21
N ILE A 290 -5.57 18.75 -8.08
CA ILE A 290 -6.32 18.48 -6.84
C ILE A 290 -5.71 19.23 -5.65
N GLU A 291 -5.36 20.50 -5.83
CA GLU A 291 -4.73 21.34 -4.82
C GLU A 291 -5.56 21.49 -3.52
N ASP A 292 -6.86 21.24 -3.58
CA ASP A 292 -7.83 21.25 -2.48
C ASP A 292 -7.99 19.89 -1.76
N ALA A 293 -7.21 18.87 -2.16
CA ALA A 293 -7.33 17.52 -1.61
C ALA A 293 -6.90 17.42 -0.14
N ASP A 294 -7.58 16.55 0.61
CA ASP A 294 -7.16 16.20 1.97
C ASP A 294 -5.87 15.36 1.91
N VAL A 295 -4.81 15.80 2.60
CA VAL A 295 -3.52 15.12 2.64
C VAL A 295 -3.38 14.29 3.91
N PHE A 296 -3.19 12.99 3.75
CA PHE A 296 -2.97 12.03 4.83
C PHE A 296 -1.53 11.51 4.79
N VAL A 297 -0.69 12.05 5.65
CA VAL A 297 0.66 11.52 5.89
C VAL A 297 0.60 10.56 7.08
N ARG A 298 0.74 9.26 6.81
CA ARG A 298 0.89 8.25 7.87
C ARG A 298 2.34 8.19 8.29
N ASP A 299 2.55 7.68 9.50
CA ASP A 299 3.91 7.48 10.00
C ASP A 299 4.68 6.59 9.04
N VAL A 300 5.74 7.15 8.46
CA VAL A 300 6.68 6.45 7.58
C VAL A 300 7.61 5.56 8.39
N ASP A 301 7.59 5.71 9.71
CA ASP A 301 8.47 5.00 10.61
C ASP A 301 8.27 3.48 10.59
N ARG A 302 9.40 2.78 10.66
CA ARG A 302 9.48 1.31 10.74
C ARG A 302 10.33 0.97 11.96
N PRO A 303 9.74 0.91 13.16
CA PRO A 303 10.48 0.78 14.42
C PRO A 303 11.26 -0.54 14.51
N ASN A 304 10.93 -1.53 13.67
CA ASN A 304 11.63 -2.80 13.61
C ASN A 304 12.96 -2.76 12.82
N ILE A 305 13.29 -1.65 12.17
CA ILE A 305 14.50 -1.50 11.34
C ILE A 305 15.46 -0.53 12.03
N ALA A 306 16.59 -0.99 12.56
CA ALA A 306 17.63 -0.10 13.07
C ALA A 306 18.37 0.60 11.90
N LEU A 307 18.55 1.92 11.99
CA LEU A 307 19.15 2.75 10.93
C LEU A 307 20.61 3.11 11.28
N LEU A 308 21.59 2.57 10.54
CA LEU A 308 23.01 2.75 10.84
C LEU A 308 23.70 3.58 9.75
N ARG A 309 24.11 4.81 10.07
CA ARG A 309 25.02 5.61 9.23
C ARG A 309 26.45 5.20 9.54
N TRP A 310 27.07 4.47 8.62
CA TRP A 310 28.40 3.90 8.80
C TRP A 310 29.44 4.70 8.03
N ARG A 311 30.26 5.45 8.76
CA ARG A 311 31.38 6.17 8.16
C ARG A 311 32.48 5.18 7.76
N CYS A 312 32.65 4.96 6.46
CA CYS A 312 33.63 4.03 5.91
C CYS A 312 34.26 4.58 4.65
N ALA A 313 35.60 4.50 4.57
CA ALA A 313 36.35 4.79 3.36
C ALA A 313 35.95 3.82 2.23
N THR A 314 35.89 4.31 0.99
CA THR A 314 35.31 3.55 -0.14
C THR A 314 36.01 2.22 -0.37
N GLU A 315 37.32 2.19 -0.24
CA GLU A 315 38.19 1.02 -0.40
C GLU A 315 37.92 -0.08 0.63
N LYS A 316 37.45 0.27 1.84
CA LYS A 316 37.12 -0.70 2.90
C LYS A 316 35.69 -1.22 2.83
N ARG A 317 34.81 -0.59 2.04
CA ARG A 317 33.37 -0.96 2.03
C ARG A 317 33.13 -2.40 1.61
N ALA A 318 33.90 -2.92 0.65
CA ALA A 318 33.74 -4.31 0.21
C ALA A 318 34.08 -5.31 1.33
N GLU A 319 35.10 -5.02 2.14
CA GLU A 319 35.49 -5.83 3.30
C GLU A 319 34.41 -5.77 4.39
N GLU A 320 33.86 -4.59 4.68
CA GLU A 320 32.77 -4.43 5.65
C GLU A 320 31.47 -5.09 5.19
N ILE A 321 31.13 -5.01 3.89
CA ILE A 321 29.99 -5.72 3.33
C ILE A 321 30.20 -7.23 3.47
N ALA A 322 31.39 -7.74 3.15
CA ALA A 322 31.70 -9.15 3.30
C ALA A 322 31.61 -9.60 4.77
N SER A 323 32.05 -8.77 5.72
CA SER A 323 31.96 -9.07 7.16
C SER A 323 30.50 -9.19 7.61
N LEU A 324 29.64 -8.26 7.16
CA LEU A 324 28.21 -8.26 7.45
C LEU A 324 27.49 -9.46 6.83
N LEU A 325 27.78 -9.78 5.57
CA LEU A 325 27.13 -10.89 4.85
C LEU A 325 27.52 -12.27 5.40
N ARG A 326 28.60 -12.38 6.17
CA ARG A 326 29.01 -13.61 6.86
C ARG A 326 28.40 -13.79 8.25
N LEU A 327 27.63 -12.82 8.75
CA LEU A 327 27.02 -12.92 10.06
C LEU A 327 26.18 -14.21 10.16
N PRO A 328 26.36 -15.05 11.20
CA PRO A 328 25.60 -16.29 11.37
C PRO A 328 24.08 -16.05 11.41
N GLN A 329 23.64 -14.90 11.93
CA GLN A 329 22.23 -14.50 11.98
C GLN A 329 21.60 -14.34 10.58
N LEU A 330 22.40 -14.17 9.53
CA LEU A 330 21.93 -14.10 8.14
C LEU A 330 21.81 -15.47 7.47
N GLN A 331 22.21 -16.56 8.14
CA GLN A 331 21.96 -17.89 7.59
C GLN A 331 20.43 -18.09 7.47
N ARG A 332 19.96 -18.32 6.24
CA ARG A 332 18.53 -18.44 5.87
C ARG A 332 17.71 -17.15 6.06
N GLN A 333 18.34 -16.00 6.28
CA GLN A 333 17.70 -14.68 6.19
C GLN A 333 18.22 -13.94 4.97
N LYS A 334 17.41 -13.02 4.43
CA LYS A 334 17.78 -12.34 3.20
C LYS A 334 18.52 -11.03 3.44
N ALA A 335 19.49 -10.75 2.58
CA ALA A 335 20.23 -9.50 2.55
C ALA A 335 20.23 -8.87 1.15
N MET A 336 20.10 -7.55 1.10
CA MET A 336 20.15 -6.77 -0.15
C MET A 336 21.25 -5.72 -0.09
N VAL A 337 22.08 -5.65 -1.12
CA VAL A 337 23.15 -4.66 -1.24
C VAL A 337 22.87 -3.72 -2.41
N PHE A 338 22.48 -2.49 -2.11
CA PHE A 338 22.20 -1.44 -3.09
C PHE A 338 23.48 -0.76 -3.57
N VAL A 339 23.65 -0.73 -4.89
CA VAL A 339 24.77 -0.09 -5.58
C VAL A 339 24.27 0.97 -6.57
N PRO A 340 25.01 2.10 -6.74
CA PRO A 340 24.56 3.23 -7.55
C PRO A 340 24.63 2.94 -9.06
N SER A 341 25.48 2.03 -9.50
CA SER A 341 25.68 1.74 -10.92
C SER A 341 26.07 0.29 -11.17
N THR A 342 25.88 -0.16 -12.41
CA THR A 342 26.31 -1.50 -12.84
C THR A 342 27.81 -1.70 -12.72
N LYS A 343 28.60 -0.65 -12.97
CA LYS A 343 30.06 -0.69 -12.80
C LYS A 343 30.45 -1.02 -11.35
N VAL A 344 29.90 -0.27 -10.38
CA VAL A 344 30.16 -0.52 -8.95
C VAL A 344 29.66 -1.90 -8.52
N GLY A 345 28.49 -2.34 -9.03
CA GLY A 345 27.95 -3.66 -8.72
C GLY A 345 28.84 -4.81 -9.19
N LEU A 346 29.40 -4.72 -10.41
CA LEU A 346 30.32 -5.72 -10.96
C LEU A 346 31.65 -5.74 -10.20
N GLU A 347 32.22 -4.56 -9.89
CA GLU A 347 33.43 -4.44 -9.08
C GLU A 347 33.24 -5.04 -7.68
N LEU A 348 32.11 -4.73 -7.03
CA LEU A 348 31.75 -5.29 -5.73
C LEU A 348 31.55 -6.80 -5.80
N GLN A 349 30.83 -7.31 -6.81
CA GLN A 349 30.61 -8.74 -6.98
C GLN A 349 31.94 -9.50 -7.12
N ALA A 350 32.86 -8.99 -7.94
CA ALA A 350 34.18 -9.60 -8.11
C ALA A 350 34.98 -9.58 -6.79
N THR A 351 34.94 -8.45 -6.06
CA THR A 351 35.65 -8.32 -4.78
C THR A 351 35.06 -9.24 -3.71
N LEU A 352 33.73 -9.33 -3.59
CA LEU A 352 33.07 -10.23 -2.65
C LEU A 352 33.40 -11.70 -2.94
N ARG A 353 33.47 -12.10 -4.22
CA ARG A 353 33.89 -13.45 -4.61
C ARG A 353 35.30 -13.77 -4.09
N ASN A 354 36.24 -12.83 -4.21
CA ASN A 354 37.61 -13.01 -3.70
C ASN A 354 37.67 -13.04 -2.17
N LEU A 355 36.79 -12.30 -1.51
CA LEU A 355 36.68 -12.33 -0.06
C LEU A 355 35.98 -13.60 0.43
N GLY A 356 35.12 -14.23 -0.37
CA GLY A 356 34.47 -15.52 -0.08
C GLY A 356 32.95 -15.54 -0.31
N PRO A 357 32.18 -14.48 0.02
CA PRO A 357 30.75 -14.45 -0.29
C PRO A 357 30.47 -14.44 -1.80
N GLU A 358 29.79 -15.47 -2.31
CA GLU A 358 29.29 -15.48 -3.67
C GLU A 358 27.90 -14.85 -3.73
N VAL A 359 27.84 -13.61 -4.23
CA VAL A 359 26.60 -12.82 -4.26
C VAL A 359 26.21 -12.48 -5.71
N PRO A 360 25.04 -12.93 -6.20
CA PRO A 360 24.56 -12.56 -7.53
C PRO A 360 24.24 -11.06 -7.61
N PHE A 361 24.45 -10.47 -8.79
CA PHE A 361 24.18 -9.07 -9.06
C PHE A 361 23.01 -8.91 -10.03
N TYR A 362 21.90 -8.35 -9.56
CA TYR A 362 20.75 -8.03 -10.39
C TYR A 362 20.81 -6.59 -10.92
N HIS A 363 20.65 -6.44 -12.23
CA HIS A 363 20.43 -5.16 -12.90
C HIS A 363 19.56 -5.35 -14.14
N SER A 364 19.06 -4.24 -14.70
CA SER A 364 18.13 -4.26 -15.83
C SER A 364 18.67 -4.91 -17.10
N ARG A 365 20.00 -5.01 -17.24
CA ARG A 365 20.71 -5.60 -18.39
C ARG A 365 21.33 -6.97 -18.07
N LEU A 366 20.97 -7.57 -16.94
CA LEU A 366 21.45 -8.91 -16.58
C LEU A 366 20.86 -9.90 -17.58
N GLY A 367 21.73 -10.61 -18.31
CA GLY A 367 21.33 -11.75 -19.12
C GLY A 367 20.13 -11.52 -20.03
N ASN A 368 19.31 -12.56 -20.21
CA ASN A 368 18.02 -12.47 -20.89
C ASN A 368 16.86 -12.26 -19.89
N ALA A 369 15.62 -12.13 -20.41
CA ALA A 369 14.43 -11.95 -19.56
C ALA A 369 14.16 -13.13 -18.61
N TRP A 370 14.45 -14.35 -19.07
CA TRP A 370 14.26 -15.56 -18.29
C TRP A 370 15.26 -15.64 -17.12
N GLU A 371 16.54 -15.36 -17.35
CA GLU A 371 17.57 -15.36 -16.30
C GLU A 371 17.28 -14.34 -15.18
N ARG A 372 16.81 -13.15 -15.56
CA ARG A 372 16.35 -12.13 -14.58
C ARG A 372 15.18 -12.64 -13.75
N GLN A 373 14.18 -13.22 -14.41
CA GLN A 373 13.00 -13.76 -13.74
C GLN A 373 13.38 -14.94 -12.83
N GLU A 374 14.31 -15.78 -13.26
CA GLU A 374 14.77 -16.93 -12.50
C GLU A 374 15.55 -16.51 -11.26
N LEU A 375 16.44 -15.52 -11.36
CA LEU A 375 17.13 -14.96 -10.19
C LEU A 375 16.15 -14.34 -9.19
N VAL A 376 15.12 -13.63 -9.67
CA VAL A 376 14.04 -13.10 -8.82
C VAL A 376 13.31 -14.24 -8.12
N LYS A 377 12.92 -15.31 -8.83
CA LYS A 377 12.23 -16.47 -8.23
C LYS A 377 13.11 -17.17 -7.18
N ARG A 378 14.39 -17.36 -7.46
CA ARG A 378 15.35 -17.94 -6.49
C ARG A 378 15.50 -17.06 -5.25
N PHE A 379 15.52 -15.73 -5.42
CA PHE A 379 15.54 -14.80 -4.29
C PHE A 379 14.23 -14.82 -3.51
N LEU A 380 13.08 -14.99 -4.16
CA LEU A 380 11.78 -15.16 -3.51
C LEU A 380 11.60 -16.54 -2.84
N GLY A 381 12.54 -17.46 -3.01
CA GLY A 381 12.41 -18.85 -2.53
C GLY A 381 11.40 -19.68 -3.33
N GLN A 382 10.99 -19.20 -4.50
CA GLN A 382 10.05 -19.85 -5.41
C GLN A 382 10.75 -20.79 -6.41
N SER A 383 12.08 -20.72 -6.50
CA SER A 383 12.90 -21.61 -7.32
C SER A 383 14.17 -22.04 -6.59
N LYS A 384 14.75 -23.16 -7.00
CA LYS A 384 15.95 -23.78 -6.40
C LYS A 384 17.16 -23.69 -7.34
N PRO A 385 18.39 -23.55 -6.81
CA PRO A 385 18.71 -23.36 -5.39
C PRO A 385 18.37 -21.94 -4.92
N PRO A 386 17.92 -21.74 -3.66
CA PRO A 386 17.52 -20.42 -3.16
C PRO A 386 18.72 -19.46 -3.15
N VAL A 387 18.42 -18.17 -3.30
CA VAL A 387 19.38 -17.07 -3.13
C VAL A 387 18.92 -16.23 -1.95
N ASP A 388 19.79 -16.07 -0.95
CA ASP A 388 19.49 -15.27 0.23
C ASP A 388 20.18 -13.90 0.20
N GLN A 389 21.22 -13.74 -0.59
CA GLN A 389 21.98 -12.49 -0.68
C GLN A 389 21.98 -12.00 -2.12
N ILE A 390 21.75 -10.71 -2.32
CA ILE A 390 21.75 -10.14 -3.67
C ILE A 390 22.33 -8.73 -3.69
N ILE A 391 23.18 -8.44 -4.67
CA ILE A 391 23.54 -7.08 -5.03
C ILE A 391 22.50 -6.59 -6.03
N CYS A 392 22.03 -5.35 -5.90
CA CYS A 392 21.06 -4.80 -6.82
C CYS A 392 21.24 -3.30 -7.05
N THR A 393 20.85 -2.84 -8.24
CA THR A 393 20.47 -1.45 -8.42
C THR A 393 18.99 -1.27 -8.02
N ASN A 394 18.51 -0.02 -7.99
CA ASN A 394 17.12 0.32 -7.69
C ASN A 394 16.10 -0.45 -8.56
N ALA A 395 16.52 -0.94 -9.73
CA ALA A 395 15.70 -1.74 -10.64
C ALA A 395 15.18 -3.07 -10.04
N PHE A 396 15.87 -3.65 -9.06
CA PHE A 396 15.39 -4.86 -8.36
C PHE A 396 14.35 -4.55 -7.29
N GLY A 397 14.02 -3.27 -7.09
CA GLY A 397 13.22 -2.84 -5.96
C GLY A 397 11.72 -2.71 -6.24
N MET A 398 11.34 -2.03 -7.31
CA MET A 398 9.94 -1.62 -7.48
C MET A 398 9.02 -2.83 -7.70
N GLY A 399 7.98 -2.96 -6.87
CA GLY A 399 6.95 -3.99 -7.02
C GLY A 399 7.27 -5.39 -6.48
N LEU A 400 8.47 -5.65 -5.95
CA LEU A 400 8.78 -6.93 -5.31
C LEU A 400 8.49 -6.90 -3.81
N ASP A 401 7.68 -7.86 -3.35
CA ASP A 401 7.39 -8.08 -1.93
C ASP A 401 8.17 -9.28 -1.38
N VAL A 402 9.24 -9.00 -0.66
CA VAL A 402 10.11 -10.01 -0.05
C VAL A 402 9.99 -9.90 1.47
N PRO A 403 9.28 -10.83 2.14
CA PRO A 403 8.92 -10.66 3.55
C PRO A 403 10.11 -10.75 4.52
N ASN A 404 11.14 -11.53 4.20
CA ASN A 404 12.22 -11.93 5.12
C ASN A 404 13.60 -11.32 4.79
N VAL A 405 13.64 -10.09 4.29
CA VAL A 405 14.90 -9.32 4.18
C VAL A 405 15.21 -8.71 5.53
N HIS A 406 16.30 -9.11 6.20
CA HIS A 406 16.66 -8.59 7.52
C HIS A 406 17.84 -7.64 7.51
N LEU A 407 18.61 -7.62 6.42
CA LEU A 407 19.71 -6.67 6.25
C LEU A 407 19.62 -5.98 4.88
N VAL A 408 19.58 -4.66 4.91
CA VAL A 408 19.70 -3.82 3.71
C VAL A 408 20.96 -2.98 3.84
N ILE A 409 21.87 -3.09 2.88
CA ILE A 409 23.13 -2.33 2.86
C ILE A 409 23.13 -1.42 1.65
N HIS A 410 23.52 -0.17 1.82
CA HIS A 410 23.77 0.75 0.73
C HIS A 410 25.26 1.04 0.63
N TRP A 411 25.82 0.81 -0.56
CA TRP A 411 27.22 1.14 -0.88
C TRP A 411 27.53 2.63 -0.65
N GLN A 412 26.55 3.49 -0.83
CA GLN A 412 26.61 4.92 -0.61
C GLN A 412 25.19 5.47 -0.40
N GLN A 413 25.09 6.73 0.03
CA GLN A 413 23.79 7.42 0.08
C GLN A 413 23.05 7.42 -1.26
N SER A 414 21.72 7.35 -1.17
CA SER A 414 20.79 7.46 -2.29
C SER A 414 20.69 8.90 -2.78
N ALA A 415 20.04 9.12 -3.94
CA ALA A 415 19.92 10.44 -4.55
C ALA A 415 18.87 11.34 -3.87
N SER A 416 17.97 10.76 -3.06
CA SER A 416 16.91 11.45 -2.34
C SER A 416 16.58 10.69 -1.04
N VAL A 417 15.91 11.39 -0.10
CA VAL A 417 15.43 10.78 1.15
C VAL A 417 14.32 9.76 0.86
N GLU A 418 13.51 10.00 -0.17
CA GLU A 418 12.49 9.07 -0.67
C GLU A 418 13.09 7.74 -1.13
N ASP A 419 14.11 7.78 -1.99
CA ASP A 419 14.79 6.59 -2.50
C ASP A 419 15.34 5.78 -1.32
N GLN A 420 16.03 6.46 -0.41
CA GLN A 420 16.62 5.85 0.78
C GLN A 420 15.57 5.16 1.66
N LEU A 421 14.44 5.81 1.92
CA LEU A 421 13.36 5.22 2.71
C LEU A 421 12.70 4.03 2.00
N GLN A 422 12.50 4.13 0.68
CA GLN A 422 11.90 3.06 -0.12
C GLN A 422 12.80 1.81 -0.15
N GLU A 423 14.12 2.01 -0.24
CA GLU A 423 15.12 0.96 -0.26
C GLU A 423 15.28 0.31 1.12
N PHE A 424 15.38 1.10 2.20
CA PHE A 424 15.40 0.58 3.57
C PHE A 424 14.11 -0.13 3.97
N GLY A 425 12.96 0.36 3.51
CA GLY A 425 11.64 -0.22 3.81
C GLY A 425 11.42 -1.64 3.27
N ARG A 426 12.40 -2.18 2.54
CA ARG A 426 12.48 -3.60 2.15
C ARG A 426 12.83 -4.50 3.32
N ALA A 427 13.56 -3.98 4.30
CA ALA A 427 13.91 -4.74 5.48
C ALA A 427 12.67 -4.97 6.37
N GLY A 428 12.66 -6.12 7.06
CA GLY A 428 11.75 -6.47 8.13
C GLY A 428 10.27 -6.32 7.79
N ARG A 429 9.84 -6.73 6.59
CA ARG A 429 8.43 -6.73 6.19
C ARG A 429 7.60 -7.76 6.97
N ASP A 430 8.24 -8.82 7.44
CA ASP A 430 7.72 -9.76 8.43
C ASP A 430 7.59 -9.17 9.86
N GLY A 431 8.01 -7.91 10.06
CA GLY A 431 7.94 -7.20 11.34
C GLY A 431 8.99 -7.65 12.36
N LYS A 432 9.97 -8.47 11.97
CA LYS A 432 11.09 -8.88 12.82
C LYS A 432 12.17 -7.79 12.89
N PRO A 433 13.08 -7.84 13.88
CA PRO A 433 14.25 -6.97 13.93
C PRO A 433 15.05 -7.05 12.62
N SER A 434 15.46 -5.89 12.12
CA SER A 434 16.20 -5.77 10.87
C SER A 434 17.12 -4.56 10.94
N VAL A 435 18.12 -4.51 10.06
CA VAL A 435 19.09 -3.42 10.02
C VAL A 435 19.19 -2.85 8.62
N ALA A 436 19.24 -1.53 8.54
CA ALA A 436 19.56 -0.78 7.35
C ALA A 436 20.91 -0.07 7.55
N VAL A 437 21.92 -0.45 6.78
CA VAL A 437 23.27 0.13 6.82
C VAL A 437 23.46 1.07 5.64
N MET A 438 23.99 2.26 5.91
CA MET A 438 24.33 3.26 4.92
C MET A 438 25.78 3.66 5.02
N PHE A 439 26.59 3.25 4.03
CA PHE A 439 27.97 3.69 3.99
C PHE A 439 28.08 5.14 3.50
N HIS A 440 28.94 5.92 4.14
CA HIS A 440 29.27 7.27 3.70
C HIS A 440 30.71 7.61 4.08
N ASN A 441 31.31 8.57 3.38
CA ASN A 441 32.69 9.02 3.65
C ASN A 441 32.76 10.17 4.67
N GLY A 442 31.61 10.72 5.08
CA GLY A 442 31.51 11.86 6.01
C GLY A 442 31.79 13.23 5.39
N SER A 443 32.06 13.33 4.08
CA SER A 443 32.28 14.59 3.35
C SER A 443 31.05 14.97 2.50
N SER A 444 30.70 16.26 2.45
CA SER A 444 29.63 16.76 1.52
C SER A 444 30.16 16.91 0.09
N ILE A 445 31.48 16.81 -0.11
CA ILE A 445 32.16 17.00 -1.41
C ILE A 445 33.03 15.76 -1.67
N GLY A 446 32.49 14.57 -1.35
CA GLY A 446 33.18 13.31 -1.55
C GLY A 446 32.83 12.66 -2.90
N ARG A 447 33.63 11.65 -3.30
CA ARG A 447 33.43 10.86 -4.53
C ARG A 447 31.98 10.36 -4.71
N ASP A 448 31.29 10.05 -3.61
CA ASP A 448 29.89 9.56 -3.66
C ASP A 448 28.91 10.65 -4.12
N ILE A 449 29.08 11.89 -3.65
CA ILE A 449 28.23 13.03 -4.04
C ILE A 449 28.52 13.42 -5.48
N SER A 450 29.79 13.52 -5.88
CA SER A 450 30.17 13.81 -7.26
C SER A 450 29.60 12.78 -8.23
N ARG A 451 29.57 11.49 -7.86
CA ARG A 451 28.94 10.43 -8.65
C ARG A 451 27.44 10.64 -8.80
N LEU A 452 26.72 10.98 -7.73
CA LEU A 452 25.28 11.26 -7.78
C LEU A 452 24.98 12.49 -8.64
N ARG A 453 25.77 13.56 -8.51
CA ARG A 453 25.62 14.78 -9.32
C ARG A 453 25.86 14.50 -10.81
N PHE A 454 26.92 13.77 -11.16
CA PHE A 454 27.16 13.33 -12.54
C PHE A 454 26.01 12.47 -13.10
N MET A 455 25.45 11.57 -12.29
CA MET A 455 24.28 10.78 -12.70
C MET A 455 23.03 11.65 -12.90
N ALA A 456 22.85 12.69 -12.07
CA ALA A 456 21.77 13.65 -12.23
C ALA A 456 21.93 14.46 -13.53
N GLU A 457 23.12 14.96 -13.84
CA GLU A 457 23.43 15.65 -15.11
C GLU A 457 23.08 14.77 -16.31
N LYS A 458 23.56 13.52 -16.34
CA LYS A 458 23.27 12.58 -17.44
C LYS A 458 21.77 12.29 -17.58
N THR A 459 21.05 12.22 -16.46
CA THR A 459 19.60 12.02 -16.47
C THR A 459 18.89 13.22 -17.10
N VAL A 460 19.28 14.44 -16.72
CA VAL A 460 18.71 15.69 -17.26
C VAL A 460 19.05 15.86 -18.74
N GLU A 461 20.29 15.58 -19.16
CA GLU A 461 20.71 15.61 -20.57
C GLU A 461 19.88 14.68 -21.45
N SER A 462 19.59 13.47 -20.96
CA SER A 462 18.78 12.46 -21.67
C SER A 462 17.29 12.78 -21.68
N SER A 463 16.84 13.72 -20.85
CA SER A 463 15.42 14.07 -20.73
C SER A 463 14.94 14.89 -21.93
N LYS A 464 13.73 14.60 -22.42
CA LYS A 464 13.04 15.33 -23.50
C LYS A 464 12.36 16.61 -23.00
N VAL A 465 12.97 17.27 -22.02
CA VAL A 465 12.46 18.48 -21.36
C VAL A 465 13.07 19.73 -22.04
N PRO A 466 12.32 20.84 -22.21
CA PRO A 466 12.85 22.09 -22.77
C PRO A 466 14.11 22.56 -22.03
N THR A 467 15.03 23.21 -22.74
CA THR A 467 16.33 23.64 -22.18
C THR A 467 16.20 24.52 -20.94
N PHE A 468 15.21 25.41 -20.89
CA PHE A 468 14.93 26.28 -19.74
C PHE A 468 14.55 25.51 -18.47
N ASP A 469 13.86 24.37 -18.62
CA ASP A 469 13.42 23.55 -17.49
C ASP A 469 14.53 22.58 -17.01
N ARG A 470 15.57 22.35 -17.81
CA ARG A 470 16.68 21.46 -17.45
C ARG A 470 17.49 21.98 -16.26
N GLU A 471 17.72 23.29 -16.20
CA GLU A 471 18.49 23.91 -15.12
C GLU A 471 17.77 23.73 -13.78
N LYS A 472 16.47 24.04 -13.73
CA LYS A 472 15.63 23.82 -12.53
C LYS A 472 15.57 22.34 -12.13
N MET A 473 15.47 21.44 -13.11
CA MET A 473 15.49 19.99 -12.85
C MET A 473 16.81 19.54 -12.20
N LEU A 474 17.93 20.08 -12.69
CA LEU A 474 19.25 19.75 -12.16
C LEU A 474 19.44 20.33 -10.75
N GLU A 475 19.07 21.60 -10.54
CA GLU A 475 19.11 22.28 -9.24
C GLU A 475 18.31 21.50 -8.20
N GLN A 476 17.09 21.05 -8.55
CA GLN A 476 16.26 20.27 -7.66
C GLN A 476 16.89 18.90 -7.32
N ARG A 477 17.50 18.22 -8.29
CA ARG A 477 18.22 16.96 -8.04
C ARG A 477 19.42 17.16 -7.13
N TYR A 478 20.15 18.25 -7.30
CA TYR A 478 21.26 18.61 -6.43
C TYR A 478 20.77 18.88 -5.02
N HIS A 479 19.67 19.63 -4.89
CA HIS A 479 19.03 19.88 -3.61
C HIS A 479 18.65 18.57 -2.89
N GLN A 480 18.06 17.60 -3.58
CA GLN A 480 17.72 16.29 -3.01
C GLN A 480 18.96 15.50 -2.55
N ILE A 481 20.03 15.50 -3.35
CA ILE A 481 21.30 14.84 -2.99
C ILE A 481 21.89 15.50 -1.74
N ASP A 482 21.85 16.83 -1.67
CA ASP A 482 22.40 17.60 -0.56
C ASP A 482 21.57 17.40 0.72
N GLN A 483 20.23 17.30 0.63
CA GLN A 483 19.36 16.95 1.75
C GLN A 483 19.75 15.61 2.39
N VAL A 484 20.04 14.59 1.57
CA VAL A 484 20.53 13.29 2.08
C VAL A 484 21.91 13.43 2.70
N ALA A 485 22.81 14.21 2.09
CA ALA A 485 24.15 14.44 2.63
C ALA A 485 24.11 15.10 4.02
N GLU A 486 23.22 16.06 4.23
CA GLU A 486 22.99 16.69 5.54
C GLU A 486 22.42 15.69 6.54
N LEU A 487 21.46 14.86 6.11
CA LEU A 487 20.89 13.78 6.94
C LEU A 487 21.96 12.76 7.38
N MET A 488 22.95 12.47 6.52
CA MET A 488 24.09 11.59 6.86
C MET A 488 25.02 12.20 7.92
N LYS A 489 25.00 13.53 8.10
CA LYS A 489 25.86 14.25 9.06
C LYS A 489 25.15 14.67 10.33
N ALA A 490 23.82 14.64 10.34
CA ALA A 490 23.01 15.11 11.44
C ALA A 490 23.41 14.44 12.77
N ARG A 491 23.65 15.25 13.80
CA ARG A 491 23.94 14.77 15.17
C ARG A 491 22.66 14.64 15.98
N SER A 492 21.66 14.00 15.39
CA SER A 492 20.35 13.77 15.98
C SER A 492 19.86 12.37 15.61
N CYS A 493 18.73 11.96 16.18
CA CYS A 493 18.08 10.70 15.85
C CYS A 493 17.69 10.68 14.37
N MET A 494 18.31 9.79 13.59
CA MET A 494 18.06 9.62 12.15
C MET A 494 16.58 9.36 11.86
N ARG A 495 15.93 8.56 12.71
CA ARG A 495 14.50 8.22 12.60
C ARG A 495 13.60 9.44 12.77
N ALA A 496 13.92 10.29 13.74
CA ALA A 496 13.18 11.53 13.97
C ALA A 496 13.34 12.49 12.79
N ALA A 497 14.57 12.64 12.28
CA ALA A 497 14.86 13.49 11.12
C ALA A 497 14.13 13.02 9.85
N ILE A 498 14.09 11.71 9.56
CA ILE A 498 13.27 11.17 8.46
C ILE A 498 11.79 11.48 8.70
N SER A 499 11.28 11.24 9.91
CA SER A 499 9.86 11.48 10.21
C SER A 499 9.47 12.94 10.00
N GLU A 500 10.34 13.86 10.43
CA GLU A 500 10.18 15.30 10.24
C GLU A 500 10.22 15.71 8.75
N TYR A 501 11.08 15.11 7.94
CA TYR A 501 11.13 15.36 6.50
C TYR A 501 9.78 15.11 5.80
N PHE A 502 9.08 14.02 6.17
CA PHE A 502 7.80 13.65 5.55
C PHE A 502 6.58 14.35 6.19
N GLN A 503 6.54 14.43 7.52
CA GLN A 503 5.37 14.93 8.25
C GLN A 503 5.46 16.44 8.53
N GLY A 504 6.67 16.99 8.65
CA GLY A 504 6.99 18.27 9.30
C GLY A 504 6.39 18.40 10.70
N PRO A 505 6.10 19.63 11.21
CA PRO A 505 5.55 19.80 12.55
C PRO A 505 4.26 18.99 12.71
N LYS A 506 4.17 18.19 13.78
CA LYS A 506 3.00 17.35 14.08
C LYS A 506 1.76 18.22 14.27
N THR A 507 0.95 18.37 13.24
CA THR A 507 -0.39 18.95 13.36
C THR A 507 -1.37 17.84 13.75
N THR A 508 -1.67 17.74 15.04
CA THR A 508 -2.75 16.86 15.50
C THR A 508 -4.09 17.49 15.13
N VAL A 509 -4.66 17.09 13.99
CA VAL A 509 -6.06 17.40 13.68
C VAL A 509 -6.94 16.65 14.69
N ARG A 510 -7.67 17.40 15.54
CA ARG A 510 -8.64 16.80 16.47
C ARG A 510 -9.74 16.13 15.64
N ARG A 511 -9.88 14.81 15.79
CA ARG A 511 -10.95 14.04 15.15
C ARG A 511 -12.29 14.38 15.79
N SER A 512 -13.34 14.52 14.98
CA SER A 512 -14.72 14.70 15.47
C SER A 512 -15.16 13.51 16.31
N LEU A 513 -16.18 13.72 17.16
CA LEU A 513 -16.72 12.67 18.03
C LEU A 513 -17.24 11.48 17.20
N SER A 514 -17.89 11.76 16.06
CA SER A 514 -18.38 10.76 15.11
C SER A 514 -17.26 9.87 14.56
N VAL A 515 -16.14 10.46 14.15
CA VAL A 515 -14.97 9.70 13.67
C VAL A 515 -14.34 8.88 14.79
N ARG A 516 -14.32 9.38 16.03
CA ARG A 516 -13.79 8.63 17.18
C ARG A 516 -14.65 7.40 17.51
N ILE A 517 -15.98 7.51 17.40
CA ILE A 517 -16.92 6.39 17.60
C ILE A 517 -16.71 5.32 16.52
N LEU A 518 -16.57 5.74 15.25
CA LEU A 518 -16.29 4.80 14.15
C LEU A 518 -14.91 4.13 14.31
N ASP A 519 -13.88 4.87 14.75
CA ASP A 519 -12.53 4.30 14.97
C ASP A 519 -12.52 3.31 16.15
N TRP A 520 -13.37 3.53 17.16
CA TRP A 520 -13.57 2.57 18.26
C TRP A 520 -14.26 1.28 17.77
N ALA A 521 -15.29 1.42 16.95
CA ALA A 521 -16.07 0.28 16.46
C ALA A 521 -15.31 -0.53 15.39
N PHE A 522 -14.70 0.15 14.41
CA PHE A 522 -14.11 -0.46 13.22
C PHE A 522 -12.59 -0.40 13.18
N GLY A 523 -11.92 0.37 14.03
CA GLY A 523 -10.47 0.52 14.04
C GLY A 523 -9.77 -0.42 15.03
N THR A 524 -8.48 -0.66 14.78
CA THR A 524 -7.53 -1.23 15.74
C THR A 524 -6.56 -0.16 16.25
N LYS A 525 -6.18 -0.23 17.52
CA LYS A 525 -5.00 0.49 18.03
C LYS A 525 -3.75 -0.34 17.73
N ALA A 526 -2.70 0.27 17.18
CA ALA A 526 -1.42 -0.42 17.07
C ALA A 526 -0.88 -0.68 18.48
N LYS A 527 -0.44 -1.91 18.76
CA LYS A 527 0.38 -2.20 19.94
C LYS A 527 1.77 -1.61 19.67
N THR A 528 2.21 -0.68 20.51
CA THR A 528 3.59 -0.18 20.47
C THR A 528 4.52 -1.35 20.79
N ARG A 529 5.23 -1.87 19.79
CA ARG A 529 6.29 -2.85 20.00
C ARG A 529 7.59 -2.09 20.22
N HIS A 530 8.26 -2.36 21.32
CA HIS A 530 9.62 -1.88 21.55
C HIS A 530 10.61 -2.81 20.83
N PHE A 531 11.51 -2.21 20.06
CA PHE A 531 12.59 -2.92 19.36
C PHE A 531 13.93 -2.54 19.99
N ARG A 532 14.91 -3.45 19.87
CA ARG A 532 16.23 -3.34 20.53
C ARG A 532 17.06 -2.14 20.05
N GLY A 533 16.87 -1.69 18.81
CA GLY A 533 17.67 -0.61 18.23
C GLY A 533 16.82 0.44 17.51
N CYS A 534 17.29 1.68 17.54
CA CYS A 534 16.68 2.82 16.88
C CYS A 534 17.52 3.31 15.69
N CYS A 535 18.69 3.87 15.97
CA CYS A 535 19.65 4.36 14.96
C CYS A 535 21.07 4.55 15.57
N ASP A 536 22.07 4.81 14.72
CA ASP A 536 23.47 5.01 15.14
C ASP A 536 23.67 6.07 16.23
N TYR A 537 22.86 7.14 16.19
CA TYR A 537 22.94 8.22 17.17
C TYR A 537 22.35 7.81 18.53
N CYS A 538 21.14 7.22 18.52
CA CYS A 538 20.47 6.80 19.75
C CYS A 538 21.23 5.67 20.46
N ASP A 539 21.83 4.78 19.69
CA ASP A 539 22.44 3.54 20.20
C ASP A 539 23.98 3.63 20.24
N LYS A 540 24.52 4.86 20.25
CA LYS A 540 25.96 5.13 20.19
C LYS A 540 26.77 4.42 21.28
N ALA A 541 26.21 4.28 22.48
CA ALA A 541 26.85 3.55 23.59
C ALA A 541 26.98 2.05 23.27
N GLU A 542 25.95 1.47 22.66
CA GLU A 542 25.93 0.06 22.27
C GLU A 542 26.91 -0.23 21.14
N ILE A 543 26.95 0.65 20.13
CA ILE A 543 27.87 0.55 19.00
C ILE A 543 29.32 0.67 19.49
N ARG A 544 29.62 1.61 20.39
CA ARG A 544 30.97 1.73 20.99
C ARG A 544 31.41 0.47 21.72
N ARG A 545 30.48 -0.22 22.37
CA ARG A 545 30.76 -1.44 23.13
C ARG A 545 31.03 -2.65 22.23
N ARG A 546 30.29 -2.79 21.12
CA ARG A 546 30.32 -4.00 20.27
C ARG A 546 31.09 -3.84 18.95
N GLY A 547 31.40 -2.61 18.56
CA GLY A 547 31.68 -2.28 17.17
C GLY A 547 30.43 -2.33 16.30
N GLU A 548 30.51 -1.76 15.10
CA GLU A 548 29.40 -1.66 14.14
C GLU A 548 28.88 -3.04 13.74
N THR A 549 29.76 -3.95 13.29
CA THR A 549 29.39 -5.33 12.93
C THR A 549 28.76 -6.10 14.10
N GLY A 550 29.31 -5.93 15.31
CA GLY A 550 28.78 -6.56 16.52
C GLY A 550 27.41 -6.01 16.92
N TYR A 551 27.16 -4.72 16.71
CA TYR A 551 25.83 -4.11 16.88
C TYR A 551 24.82 -4.67 15.86
N VAL A 552 25.19 -4.80 14.58
CA VAL A 552 24.31 -5.44 13.58
C VAL A 552 23.95 -6.87 13.99
N SER A 553 24.95 -7.66 14.40
CA SER A 553 24.75 -9.03 14.89
C SER A 553 23.80 -9.08 16.10
N TRP A 554 23.94 -8.14 17.04
CA TRP A 554 23.08 -8.04 18.22
C TRP A 554 21.62 -7.71 17.88
N ILE A 555 21.37 -6.78 16.94
CA ILE A 555 20.01 -6.45 16.48
C ILE A 555 19.35 -7.63 15.77
N LEU A 556 20.11 -8.34 14.92
CA LEU A 556 19.61 -9.48 14.15
C LEU A 556 19.45 -10.76 14.99
N SER A 557 19.94 -10.76 16.23
CA SER A 557 19.75 -11.88 17.14
C SER A 557 18.30 -11.97 17.63
N PRO A 558 17.73 -13.18 17.76
CA PRO A 558 16.33 -13.38 18.12
C PRO A 558 15.92 -12.78 19.47
#